data_AF-A0A0E4BPC9-F1
#
_entry.id   AF-A0A0E4BPC9-F1
#
_cell.length_a   1.000
_cell.length_b   1.000
_cell.length_c   1.000
_cell.angle_alpha   90.00
_cell.angle_beta   90.00
_cell.angle_gamma   90.00
#
_symmetry.space_group_name_H-M   'P 1'
#
loop_
_entity.id
_entity.type
_entity.pdbx_description
1 polymer ?
#
loop_
_entity_poly.entity_id
_entity_poly.type
_entity_poly.pdbx_seq_one_letter_code
_entity_poly.pdbx_strand_id
1 'polypeptide(L)'
;MIDTIRDAQTILGDDIGLVIIDTFAKLIAAAGGDENSAKDQGAVFANVQRVKNVTGVHVALIGHTGKDQNRGARGSNALLGDVDVMVTIGGDEIKSVTVTKANDAPEGPLFSFKSDVHEFGTDEDGDPITVNVVSSEEVSSQVATKGQEPKLKPNQQTAFAILHGAGSAGLTLEDWNAQAKDAGLGLKRKADLTDIRNALLSKGLVRQYGDRWRVSHD
;
A
#
# COMPACT_ATOMS: atom_id res chain seq x y z
N MET A 1 28.18 0.47 1.47
CA MET A 1 27.19 -0.51 0.97
C MET A 1 27.82 -1.49 -0.02
N ILE A 2 28.32 -1.08 -1.19
CA ILE A 2 28.98 -2.04 -2.12
C ILE A 2 30.15 -2.77 -1.46
N ASP A 3 31.06 -2.03 -0.81
CA ASP A 3 32.18 -2.67 -0.11
C ASP A 3 31.70 -3.53 1.06
N THR A 4 30.71 -3.06 1.81
CA THR A 4 30.05 -3.84 2.87
C THR A 4 29.49 -5.17 2.37
N ILE A 5 28.87 -5.19 1.19
CA ILE A 5 28.36 -6.42 0.55
C ILE A 5 29.51 -7.36 0.21
N ARG A 6 30.59 -6.84 -0.38
CA ARG A 6 31.78 -7.64 -0.73
C ARG A 6 32.50 -8.21 0.49
N ASP A 7 32.60 -7.41 1.54
CA ASP A 7 33.18 -7.84 2.82
C ASP A 7 32.31 -8.96 3.42
N ALA A 8 30.98 -8.81 3.39
CA ALA A 8 30.05 -9.84 3.85
C ALA A 8 30.17 -11.13 3.02
N GLN A 9 30.27 -11.03 1.68
CA GLN A 9 30.51 -12.19 0.81
C GLN A 9 31.81 -12.91 1.20
N THR A 10 32.86 -12.14 1.49
CA THR A 10 34.16 -12.69 1.89
C THR A 10 34.08 -13.40 3.25
N ILE A 11 33.40 -12.80 4.23
CA ILE A 11 33.25 -13.34 5.58
C ILE A 11 32.41 -14.62 5.57
N LEU A 12 31.32 -14.63 4.79
CA LEU A 12 30.39 -15.76 4.73
C LEU A 12 30.87 -16.86 3.78
N GLY A 13 31.76 -16.53 2.82
CA GLY A 13 32.26 -17.46 1.82
C GLY A 13 31.22 -17.81 0.74
N ASP A 14 30.20 -16.98 0.56
CA ASP A 14 29.10 -17.18 -0.38
C ASP A 14 28.57 -15.84 -0.92
N ASP A 15 27.83 -15.88 -2.01
CA ASP A 15 27.24 -14.70 -2.64
C ASP A 15 26.05 -14.15 -1.81
N ILE A 16 25.92 -12.83 -1.78
CA ILE A 16 24.78 -12.17 -1.12
C ILE A 16 23.64 -12.04 -2.13
N GLY A 17 22.54 -12.75 -1.91
CA GLY A 17 21.36 -12.66 -2.78
C GLY A 17 20.43 -11.48 -2.47
N LEU A 18 20.39 -11.03 -1.21
CA LEU A 18 19.42 -10.05 -0.72
C LEU A 18 20.03 -9.11 0.32
N VAL A 19 19.79 -7.81 0.16
CA VAL A 19 20.07 -6.77 1.15
C VAL A 19 18.76 -6.12 1.57
N ILE A 20 18.49 -6.09 2.88
CA ILE A 20 17.31 -5.45 3.46
C ILE A 20 17.74 -4.16 4.16
N ILE A 21 17.08 -3.04 3.85
CA ILE A 21 17.33 -1.76 4.49
C ILE A 21 16.11 -1.35 5.30
N ASP A 22 16.28 -1.29 6.61
CA ASP A 22 15.23 -0.93 7.56
C ASP A 22 15.64 0.31 8.40
N THR A 23 14.96 1.46 8.31
CA THR A 23 13.80 1.80 7.48
C THR A 23 14.18 2.71 6.29
N PHE A 24 13.35 2.75 5.24
CA PHE A 24 13.50 3.68 4.12
C PHE A 24 13.52 5.16 4.56
N ALA A 25 12.69 5.53 5.54
CA ALA A 25 12.64 6.88 6.08
C ALA A 25 13.97 7.28 6.76
N LYS A 26 14.58 6.36 7.51
CA LYS A 26 15.90 6.60 8.12
C LYS A 26 17.02 6.63 7.07
N LEU A 27 16.92 5.80 6.03
CA LEU A 27 17.88 5.79 4.91
C LEU A 27 17.94 7.15 4.21
N ILE A 28 16.79 7.71 3.82
CA ILE A 28 16.75 9.00 3.11
C ILE A 28 17.19 10.15 4.03
N ALA A 29 16.77 10.13 5.30
CA ALA A 29 17.17 11.14 6.28
C ALA A 29 18.67 11.11 6.58
N ALA A 30 19.31 9.93 6.61
CA ALA A 30 20.75 9.79 6.80
C ALA A 30 21.58 10.43 5.67
N ALA A 31 20.99 10.57 4.48
CA ALA A 31 21.58 11.30 3.36
C ALA A 31 21.17 12.79 3.31
N GLY A 32 20.47 13.29 4.34
CA GLY A 32 19.96 14.66 4.40
C GLY A 32 18.75 14.93 3.48
N GLY A 33 18.08 13.89 3.00
CA GLY A 33 16.93 14.00 2.09
C GLY A 33 15.58 14.04 2.80
N ASP A 34 14.57 14.55 2.10
CA ASP A 34 13.16 14.53 2.52
C ASP A 34 12.41 13.38 1.83
N GLU A 35 11.81 12.47 2.62
CA GLU A 35 11.03 11.34 2.09
C GLU A 35 9.81 11.76 1.26
N ASN A 36 9.33 12.99 1.41
CA ASN A 36 8.20 13.53 0.64
C ASN A 36 8.65 14.16 -0.68
N SER A 37 9.96 14.40 -0.84
CA SER A 37 10.55 14.96 -2.04
C SER A 37 10.76 13.86 -3.08
N ALA A 38 10.04 13.94 -4.20
CA ALA A 38 10.25 13.03 -5.33
C ALA A 38 11.70 13.06 -5.86
N LYS A 39 12.35 14.23 -5.79
CA LYS A 39 13.76 14.40 -6.17
C LYS A 39 14.68 13.58 -5.26
N ASP A 40 14.46 13.65 -3.95
CA ASP A 40 15.35 12.98 -2.99
C ASP A 40 15.11 11.47 -3.00
N GLN A 41 13.86 11.04 -3.15
CA GLN A 41 13.54 9.63 -3.41
C GLN A 41 14.24 9.14 -4.68
N GLY A 42 14.14 9.85 -5.79
CA GLY A 42 14.80 9.48 -7.04
C GLY A 42 16.32 9.37 -6.90
N ALA A 43 16.95 10.23 -6.10
CA ALA A 43 18.37 10.11 -5.78
C ALA A 43 18.70 8.83 -4.99
N VAL A 44 17.85 8.45 -4.02
CA VAL A 44 17.99 7.18 -3.30
C VAL A 44 17.85 5.99 -4.25
N PHE A 45 16.83 5.96 -5.11
CA PHE A 45 16.61 4.86 -6.06
C PHE A 45 17.72 4.75 -7.11
N ALA A 46 18.26 5.86 -7.59
CA ALA A 46 19.44 5.85 -8.46
C ALA A 46 20.65 5.19 -7.78
N ASN A 47 20.86 5.45 -6.48
CA ASN A 47 21.92 4.81 -5.70
C ASN A 47 21.64 3.32 -5.48
N VAL A 48 20.40 2.93 -5.17
CA VAL A 48 19.99 1.53 -5.05
C VAL A 48 20.23 0.78 -6.36
N GLN A 49 19.84 1.38 -7.49
CA GLN A 49 20.07 0.79 -8.81
C GLN A 49 21.56 0.61 -9.10
N ARG A 50 22.42 1.57 -8.70
CA ARG A 50 23.87 1.41 -8.80
C ARG A 50 24.36 0.20 -8.02
N VAL A 51 23.87 -0.02 -6.79
CA VAL A 51 24.26 -1.19 -6.00
C VAL A 51 23.80 -2.48 -6.66
N LYS A 52 22.53 -2.58 -7.08
CA LYS A 52 22.00 -3.73 -7.83
C LYS A 52 22.88 -4.04 -9.04
N ASN A 53 23.20 -3.04 -9.87
CA ASN A 53 23.98 -3.22 -11.09
C ASN A 53 25.43 -3.68 -10.84
N VAL A 54 26.06 -3.21 -9.76
CA VAL A 54 27.47 -3.54 -9.46
C VAL A 54 27.60 -4.90 -8.77
N THR A 55 26.61 -5.30 -7.98
CA THR A 55 26.73 -6.45 -7.08
C THR A 55 25.81 -7.61 -7.45
N GLY A 56 24.79 -7.39 -8.28
CA GLY A 56 23.79 -8.40 -8.64
C GLY A 56 22.77 -8.70 -7.54
N VAL A 57 22.86 -8.06 -6.37
CA VAL A 57 21.96 -8.34 -5.23
C VAL A 57 20.56 -7.79 -5.46
N HIS A 58 19.56 -8.45 -4.87
CA HIS A 58 18.26 -7.84 -4.64
C HIS A 58 18.32 -6.85 -3.47
N VAL A 59 17.58 -5.74 -3.55
CA VAL A 59 17.48 -4.76 -2.46
C VAL A 59 16.02 -4.61 -2.06
N ALA A 60 15.70 -4.93 -0.81
CA ALA A 60 14.39 -4.70 -0.20
C ALA A 60 14.45 -3.52 0.76
N LEU A 61 13.46 -2.63 0.68
CA LEU A 61 13.37 -1.43 1.51
C LEU A 61 12.14 -1.55 2.43
N ILE A 62 12.33 -1.38 3.74
CA ILE A 62 11.22 -1.42 4.71
C ILE A 62 10.69 0.00 4.92
N GLY A 63 9.49 0.26 4.42
CA GLY A 63 8.79 1.54 4.56
C GLY A 63 7.53 1.41 5.42
N HIS A 64 7.13 2.50 6.06
CA HIS A 64 5.84 2.58 6.73
C HIS A 64 4.75 3.06 5.78
N THR A 65 3.50 2.70 6.04
CA THR A 65 2.34 3.34 5.40
C THR A 65 2.15 4.76 5.92
N GLY A 66 1.50 5.61 5.13
CA GLY A 66 1.07 6.94 5.57
C GLY A 66 0.01 6.88 6.68
N LYS A 67 -0.37 8.04 7.21
CA LYS A 67 -1.49 8.17 8.16
C LYS A 67 -2.80 7.61 7.61
N ASP A 68 -2.99 7.73 6.30
CA ASP A 68 -4.07 7.10 5.56
C ASP A 68 -3.53 5.85 4.87
N GLN A 69 -3.79 4.69 5.45
CA GLN A 69 -3.32 3.39 4.93
C GLN A 69 -3.86 3.11 3.52
N ASN A 70 -5.01 3.67 3.14
CA ASN A 70 -5.59 3.50 1.80
C ASN A 70 -4.79 4.24 0.72
N ARG A 71 -3.91 5.15 1.12
CA ARG A 71 -2.98 5.85 0.20
C ARG A 71 -1.66 5.10 0.01
N GLY A 72 -1.47 3.97 0.68
CA GLY A 72 -0.29 3.12 0.55
C GLY A 72 0.92 3.60 1.34
N ALA A 73 2.10 3.38 0.78
CA ALA A 73 3.38 3.73 1.39
C ALA A 73 3.48 5.24 1.71
N ARG A 74 4.15 5.57 2.82
CA ARG A 74 4.47 6.96 3.20
C ARG A 74 5.51 7.55 2.24
N GLY A 75 5.39 8.85 1.98
CA GLY A 75 6.31 9.63 1.14
C GLY A 75 5.67 10.07 -0.18
N SER A 76 6.50 10.41 -1.17
CA SER A 76 6.05 10.72 -2.52
C SER A 76 5.49 9.48 -3.23
N ASN A 77 4.41 9.66 -4.00
CA ASN A 77 3.83 8.62 -4.87
C ASN A 77 4.77 8.21 -6.02
N ALA A 78 5.85 8.98 -6.28
CA ALA A 78 6.85 8.65 -7.29
C ALA A 78 7.52 7.29 -7.02
N LEU A 79 7.62 6.90 -5.74
CA LEU A 79 8.10 5.61 -5.26
C LEU A 79 7.57 4.41 -6.07
N LEU A 80 6.30 4.43 -6.49
CA LEU A 80 5.68 3.32 -7.22
C LEU A 80 6.28 3.10 -8.62
N GLY A 81 6.89 4.12 -9.22
CA GLY A 81 7.58 4.01 -10.51
C GLY A 81 8.99 3.45 -10.38
N ASP A 82 9.59 3.52 -9.19
CA ASP A 82 10.98 3.11 -8.95
C ASP A 82 11.12 1.69 -8.38
N VAL A 83 10.02 1.07 -7.95
CA VAL A 83 10.01 -0.28 -7.38
C VAL A 83 9.51 -1.32 -8.38
N ASP A 84 10.15 -2.49 -8.36
CA ASP A 84 9.74 -3.65 -9.17
C ASP A 84 8.50 -4.34 -8.57
N VAL A 85 8.48 -4.46 -7.24
CA VAL A 85 7.40 -5.07 -6.45
C VAL A 85 7.24 -4.27 -5.15
N MET A 86 5.99 -4.04 -4.75
CA MET A 86 5.62 -3.51 -3.44
C MET A 86 4.69 -4.50 -2.74
N VAL A 87 5.04 -4.84 -1.51
CA VAL A 87 4.23 -5.69 -0.63
C VAL A 87 3.82 -4.87 0.59
N THR A 88 2.53 -4.84 0.85
CA THR A 88 1.94 -4.19 2.02
C THR A 88 1.50 -5.24 3.01
N ILE A 89 1.90 -5.08 4.27
CA ILE A 89 1.46 -5.90 5.40
C ILE A 89 0.52 -5.05 6.26
N GLY A 90 -0.68 -5.57 6.54
CA GLY A 90 -1.68 -4.89 7.37
C GLY A 90 -2.45 -5.86 8.26
N GLY A 91 -3.35 -5.34 9.09
CA GLY A 91 -4.13 -6.14 10.05
C GLY A 91 -3.54 -6.16 11.46
N ASP A 92 -4.30 -6.70 12.40
CA ASP A 92 -4.00 -6.71 13.84
C ASP A 92 -3.38 -8.05 14.25
N GLU A 93 -4.17 -8.96 14.84
CA GLU A 93 -3.73 -10.30 15.22
C GLU A 93 -3.43 -11.18 14.00
N ILE A 94 -4.31 -11.13 13.00
CA ILE A 94 -4.08 -11.74 11.69
C ILE A 94 -3.53 -10.66 10.76
N LYS A 95 -2.29 -10.86 10.30
CA LYS A 95 -1.65 -10.02 9.29
C LYS A 95 -2.01 -10.53 7.91
N SER A 96 -2.41 -9.63 7.02
CA SER A 96 -2.57 -9.89 5.59
C SER A 96 -1.38 -9.32 4.82
N VAL A 97 -0.89 -10.10 3.85
CA VAL A 97 0.20 -9.72 2.96
C VAL A 97 -0.36 -9.56 1.56
N THR A 98 -0.23 -8.37 0.99
CA THR A 98 -0.82 -8.01 -0.31
C THR A 98 0.26 -7.41 -1.20
N VAL A 99 0.37 -7.91 -2.44
CA VAL A 99 1.15 -7.27 -3.49
C VAL A 99 0.36 -6.07 -4.00
N THR A 100 0.82 -4.87 -3.71
CA THR A 100 0.14 -3.60 -4.06
C THR A 100 0.71 -2.93 -5.30
N LYS A 101 1.89 -3.36 -5.74
CA LYS A 101 2.48 -3.03 -7.03
C LYS A 101 3.33 -4.20 -7.50
N ALA A 102 3.24 -4.55 -8.78
CA ALA A 102 4.21 -5.42 -9.44
C ALA A 102 4.40 -5.00 -10.89
N ASN A 103 5.59 -5.24 -11.46
CA ASN A 103 5.83 -5.00 -12.89
C ASN A 103 5.37 -6.19 -13.74
N ASP A 104 5.76 -7.41 -13.36
CA ASP A 104 5.60 -8.62 -14.18
C ASP A 104 4.84 -9.75 -13.47
N ALA A 105 4.02 -9.41 -12.45
CA ALA A 105 3.24 -10.38 -11.67
C ALA A 105 1.85 -9.84 -11.29
N PRO A 106 0.89 -10.72 -10.97
CA PRO A 106 -0.40 -10.29 -10.44
C PRO A 106 -0.26 -9.52 -9.12
N GLU A 107 -1.02 -8.44 -9.00
CA GLU A 107 -1.25 -7.73 -7.74
C GLU A 107 -2.42 -8.39 -6.99
N GLY A 108 -2.44 -8.24 -5.66
CA GLY A 108 -3.51 -8.78 -4.81
C GLY A 108 -3.01 -9.55 -3.59
N PRO A 109 -3.93 -10.24 -2.88
CA PRO A 109 -3.61 -10.99 -1.67
C PRO A 109 -2.63 -12.13 -1.96
N LEU A 110 -1.57 -12.21 -1.17
CA LEU A 110 -0.54 -13.25 -1.28
C LEU A 110 -0.79 -14.36 -0.25
N PHE A 111 -0.77 -14.01 1.04
CA PHE A 111 -1.09 -14.91 2.16
C PHE A 111 -1.42 -14.12 3.42
N SER A 112 -1.84 -14.82 4.47
CA SER A 112 -2.06 -14.26 5.81
C SER A 112 -1.36 -15.11 6.86
N PHE A 113 -0.97 -14.49 7.97
CA PHE A 113 -0.35 -15.18 9.11
C PHE A 113 -0.81 -14.56 10.43
N LYS A 114 -0.77 -15.34 11.51
CA LYS A 114 -1.05 -14.83 12.86
C LYS A 114 0.23 -14.26 13.46
N SER A 115 0.12 -13.12 14.15
CA SER A 115 1.22 -12.43 14.83
C SER A 115 0.97 -12.47 16.33
N ASP A 116 1.83 -13.18 17.06
CA ASP A 116 1.77 -13.29 18.51
C ASP A 116 2.63 -12.19 19.15
N VAL A 117 2.01 -11.35 19.98
CA VAL A 117 2.69 -10.30 20.73
C VAL A 117 3.36 -10.92 21.95
N HIS A 118 4.67 -10.75 22.07
CA HIS A 118 5.45 -11.14 23.22
C HIS A 118 5.93 -9.90 23.96
N GLU A 119 5.67 -9.85 25.26
CA GLU A 119 6.14 -8.80 26.17
C GLU A 119 7.43 -9.25 26.86
N PHE A 120 8.42 -8.36 26.95
CA PHE A 120 9.71 -8.67 27.60
C PHE A 120 10.12 -7.65 28.67
N GLY A 121 9.17 -6.84 29.13
CA GLY A 121 9.36 -5.88 30.22
C GLY A 121 8.57 -4.60 29.98
N THR A 122 8.89 -3.58 30.75
CA THR A 122 8.38 -2.21 30.57
C THR A 122 9.53 -1.27 30.26
N ASP A 123 9.27 -0.23 29.47
CA ASP A 123 10.24 0.84 29.23
C ASP A 123 10.31 1.82 30.42
N GLU A 124 11.03 2.93 30.22
CA GLU A 124 11.24 3.97 31.24
C GLU A 124 9.95 4.68 31.66
N ASP A 125 8.93 4.66 30.80
CA ASP A 125 7.62 5.28 31.03
C ASP A 125 6.61 4.28 31.65
N GLY A 126 6.99 3.01 31.79
CA GLY A 126 6.15 1.94 32.30
C GLY A 126 5.28 1.27 31.22
N ASP A 127 5.48 1.62 29.96
CA ASP A 127 4.77 1.00 28.83
C ASP A 127 5.40 -0.35 28.48
N PRO A 128 4.60 -1.37 28.11
CA PRO A 128 5.12 -2.70 27.81
C PRO A 128 5.98 -2.68 26.54
N ILE A 129 7.20 -3.23 26.65
CA ILE A 129 8.04 -3.45 25.48
C ILE A 129 7.60 -4.75 24.82
N THR A 130 7.12 -4.62 23.57
CA THR A 130 6.51 -5.71 22.82
C THR A 130 7.29 -6.03 21.55
N VAL A 131 7.28 -7.31 21.18
CA VAL A 131 7.77 -7.83 19.89
C VAL A 131 6.69 -8.71 19.27
N ASN A 132 6.55 -8.61 17.95
CA ASN A 132 5.66 -9.46 17.18
C ASN A 132 6.45 -10.66 16.63
N VAL A 133 5.92 -11.87 16.86
CA VAL A 133 6.48 -13.11 16.33
C VAL A 133 5.43 -13.78 15.45
N VAL A 134 5.85 -14.29 14.29
CA VAL A 134 4.96 -15.08 13.43
C VAL A 134 4.58 -16.37 14.15
N SER A 135 3.29 -16.61 14.31
CA SER A 135 2.77 -17.82 14.94
C SER A 135 3.02 -19.04 14.06
N SER A 136 3.25 -20.20 14.69
CA SER A 136 3.31 -21.49 13.98
C SER A 136 1.93 -22.04 13.60
N GLU A 137 0.85 -21.44 14.12
CA GLU A 137 -0.52 -21.81 13.77
C GLU A 137 -0.81 -21.48 12.30
N GLU A 138 -1.22 -22.49 11.53
CA GLU A 138 -1.66 -22.28 10.16
C GLU A 138 -2.97 -21.51 10.14
N VAL A 139 -2.97 -20.34 9.50
CA VAL A 139 -4.20 -19.62 9.19
C VAL A 139 -4.88 -20.34 8.02
N SER A 140 -5.83 -21.24 8.34
CA SER A 140 -6.61 -21.94 7.33
C SER A 140 -7.36 -20.93 6.46
N SER A 141 -7.05 -20.97 5.15
CA SER A 141 -7.55 -20.12 4.07
C SER A 141 -7.02 -18.69 4.03
N GLN A 142 -6.86 -18.19 2.80
CA GLN A 142 -6.78 -16.77 2.47
C GLN A 142 -7.97 -16.07 3.14
N VAL A 143 -7.80 -15.68 4.39
CA VAL A 143 -8.60 -14.63 4.97
C VAL A 143 -8.08 -13.38 4.26
N ALA A 144 -8.56 -13.17 3.03
CA ALA A 144 -9.06 -11.85 2.70
C ALA A 144 -9.88 -11.49 3.93
N THR A 145 -9.31 -10.67 4.80
CA THR A 145 -10.12 -10.01 5.79
C THR A 145 -11.24 -9.44 4.94
N LYS A 146 -12.45 -9.98 5.11
CA LYS A 146 -13.65 -9.22 4.81
C LYS A 146 -13.51 -8.03 5.75
N GLY A 147 -12.69 -7.06 5.36
CA GLY A 147 -12.75 -5.73 5.91
C GLY A 147 -14.23 -5.44 5.82
N GLN A 148 -14.86 -5.23 6.98
CA GLN A 148 -16.28 -4.97 7.05
C GLN A 148 -16.61 -4.07 5.87
N GLU A 149 -17.40 -4.57 4.91
CA GLU A 149 -17.71 -3.80 3.70
C GLU A 149 -18.04 -2.39 4.18
N PRO A 150 -17.25 -1.39 3.78
CA PRO A 150 -17.25 -0.13 4.51
C PRO A 150 -18.67 0.43 4.41
N LYS A 151 -19.42 0.39 5.52
CA LYS A 151 -20.88 0.62 5.51
C LYS A 151 -21.20 1.85 4.69
N LEU A 152 -21.77 1.64 3.51
CA LEU A 152 -22.15 2.71 2.62
C LEU A 152 -23.47 3.30 3.12
N LYS A 153 -23.53 4.63 3.20
CA LYS A 153 -24.80 5.33 3.41
C LYS A 153 -25.71 5.08 2.19
N PRO A 154 -27.04 5.16 2.30
CA PRO A 154 -27.95 4.86 1.18
C PRO A 154 -27.59 5.56 -0.13
N ASN A 155 -27.25 6.85 -0.06
CA ASN A 155 -26.83 7.62 -1.24
C ASN A 155 -25.50 7.14 -1.86
N GLN A 156 -24.58 6.64 -1.04
CA GLN A 156 -23.32 6.06 -1.50
C GLN A 156 -23.55 4.69 -2.15
N GLN A 157 -24.48 3.89 -1.60
CA GLN A 157 -24.89 2.60 -2.19
C GLN A 157 -25.49 2.82 -3.58
N THR A 158 -26.42 3.77 -3.72
CA THR A 158 -27.03 4.09 -5.01
C THR A 158 -26.00 4.56 -6.03
N ALA A 159 -25.11 5.48 -5.65
CA ALA A 159 -24.06 5.97 -6.55
C ALA A 159 -23.06 4.86 -6.95
N PHE A 160 -22.71 3.98 -6.01
CA PHE A 160 -21.85 2.84 -6.27
C PHE A 160 -22.52 1.81 -7.22
N ALA A 161 -23.79 1.49 -6.98
CA ALA A 161 -24.55 0.56 -7.81
C ALA A 161 -24.68 1.01 -9.27
N ILE A 162 -24.83 2.32 -9.51
CA ILE A 162 -24.82 2.90 -10.85
C ILE A 162 -23.49 2.59 -11.56
N LEU A 163 -22.37 2.81 -10.88
CA LEU A 163 -21.05 2.59 -11.47
C LEU A 163 -20.73 1.10 -11.65
N HIS A 164 -21.18 0.27 -10.71
CA HIS A 164 -21.09 -1.19 -10.81
C HIS A 164 -21.93 -1.73 -11.99
N GLY A 165 -23.13 -1.19 -12.23
CA GLY A 165 -23.97 -1.56 -13.37
C GLY A 165 -23.36 -1.21 -14.73
N ALA A 166 -22.47 -0.22 -14.79
CA ALA A 166 -21.73 0.13 -16.00
C ALA A 166 -20.58 -0.85 -16.33
N GLY A 167 -20.23 -1.75 -15.40
CA GLY A 167 -19.18 -2.75 -15.56
C GLY A 167 -17.81 -2.16 -15.92
N SER A 168 -17.00 -2.95 -16.64
CA SER A 168 -15.62 -2.58 -17.02
C SER A 168 -15.52 -1.36 -17.94
N ALA A 169 -16.60 -1.02 -18.66
CA ALA A 169 -16.67 0.17 -19.50
C ALA A 169 -16.67 1.47 -18.67
N GLY A 170 -17.15 1.41 -17.42
CA GLY A 170 -17.26 2.56 -16.54
C GLY A 170 -18.16 3.67 -17.08
N LEU A 171 -18.19 4.80 -16.38
CA LEU A 171 -18.95 6.00 -16.76
C LEU A 171 -18.05 7.22 -16.79
N THR A 172 -18.34 8.17 -17.68
CA THR A 172 -17.73 9.50 -17.55
C THR A 172 -18.25 10.18 -16.28
N LEU A 173 -17.54 11.22 -15.83
CA LEU A 173 -18.03 12.01 -14.69
C LEU A 173 -19.40 12.63 -14.95
N GLU A 174 -19.64 13.08 -16.19
CA GLU A 174 -20.90 13.69 -16.58
C GLU A 174 -22.04 12.68 -16.56
N ASP A 175 -21.84 11.50 -17.17
CA ASP A 175 -22.83 10.43 -17.22
C ASP A 175 -23.16 9.90 -15.82
N TRP A 176 -22.14 9.72 -14.99
CA TRP A 176 -22.34 9.24 -13.62
C TRP A 176 -23.14 10.25 -12.79
N ASN A 177 -22.85 11.54 -12.93
CA ASN A 177 -23.62 12.59 -12.26
C ASN A 177 -25.06 12.70 -12.79
N ALA A 178 -25.27 12.50 -14.09
CA ALA A 178 -26.60 12.51 -14.69
C ALA A 178 -27.45 11.36 -14.14
N GLN A 179 -26.93 10.13 -14.19
CA GLN A 179 -27.61 8.95 -13.65
C GLN A 179 -27.84 9.04 -12.14
N ALA A 180 -26.90 9.64 -11.39
CA ALA A 180 -27.09 9.88 -9.96
C ALA A 180 -28.24 10.86 -9.68
N LYS A 181 -28.38 11.93 -10.48
CA LYS A 181 -29.50 12.88 -10.35
C LYS A 181 -30.83 12.24 -10.72
N ASP A 182 -30.87 11.41 -11.76
CA ASP A 182 -32.06 10.65 -12.14
C ASP A 182 -32.50 9.69 -11.02
N ALA A 183 -31.53 9.15 -10.27
CA ALA A 183 -31.76 8.38 -9.05
C ALA A 183 -32.05 9.24 -7.79
N GLY A 184 -32.24 10.56 -7.94
CA GLY A 184 -32.62 11.48 -6.87
C GLY A 184 -31.47 12.03 -6.02
N LEU A 185 -30.21 11.81 -6.40
CA LEU A 185 -29.03 12.28 -5.67
C LEU A 185 -28.63 13.70 -6.09
N GLY A 186 -28.14 14.50 -5.13
CA GLY A 186 -27.55 15.82 -5.40
C GLY A 186 -28.51 16.89 -5.92
N LEU A 187 -29.82 16.69 -5.78
CA LEU A 187 -30.86 17.63 -6.22
C LEU A 187 -30.87 18.94 -5.42
N LYS A 188 -30.53 18.89 -4.13
CA LYS A 188 -30.55 20.07 -3.23
C LYS A 188 -29.23 20.83 -3.26
N ARG A 189 -28.10 20.12 -3.27
CA ARG A 189 -26.76 20.71 -3.23
C ARG A 189 -25.84 19.96 -4.19
N LYS A 190 -25.27 20.70 -5.16
CA LYS A 190 -24.32 20.12 -6.15
C LYS A 190 -23.11 19.44 -5.50
N ALA A 191 -22.69 19.90 -4.32
CA ALA A 191 -21.58 19.31 -3.58
C ALA A 191 -21.87 17.89 -3.07
N ASP A 192 -23.15 17.48 -2.95
CA ASP A 192 -23.48 16.15 -2.42
C ASP A 192 -22.93 15.03 -3.31
N LEU A 193 -22.93 15.21 -4.65
CA LEU A 193 -22.35 14.23 -5.58
C LEU A 193 -20.82 14.17 -5.44
N THR A 194 -20.18 15.33 -5.22
CA THR A 194 -18.75 15.41 -4.94
C THR A 194 -18.42 14.72 -3.61
N ASP A 195 -19.21 14.94 -2.56
CA ASP A 195 -19.02 14.36 -1.23
C ASP A 195 -19.22 12.83 -1.27
N ILE A 196 -20.24 12.35 -1.98
CA ILE A 196 -20.48 10.91 -2.21
C ILE A 196 -19.31 10.28 -2.96
N ARG A 197 -18.86 10.89 -4.06
CA ARG A 197 -17.75 10.38 -4.86
C ARG A 197 -16.45 10.33 -4.07
N ASN A 198 -16.12 11.41 -3.34
CA ASN A 198 -14.93 11.46 -2.51
C ASN A 198 -14.97 10.39 -1.40
N ALA A 199 -16.15 10.12 -0.83
CA ALA A 199 -16.32 9.06 0.15
C ALA A 199 -16.17 7.65 -0.44
N LEU A 200 -16.62 7.42 -1.67
CA LEU A 200 -16.39 6.14 -2.37
C LEU A 200 -14.92 5.95 -2.76
N LEU A 201 -14.26 7.03 -3.18
CA LEU A 201 -12.84 7.05 -3.53
C LEU A 201 -11.96 6.78 -2.29
N SER A 202 -12.24 7.43 -1.16
CA SER A 202 -11.47 7.23 0.08
C SER A 202 -11.64 5.85 0.69
N LYS A 203 -12.75 5.17 0.38
CA LYS A 203 -13.02 3.76 0.74
C LYS A 203 -12.38 2.76 -0.23
N GLY A 204 -11.68 3.23 -1.27
CA GLY A 204 -11.07 2.37 -2.28
C GLY A 204 -12.06 1.64 -3.19
N LEU A 205 -13.35 2.01 -3.17
CA LEU A 205 -14.41 1.29 -3.89
C LEU A 205 -14.52 1.69 -5.35
N VAL A 206 -14.13 2.91 -5.69
CA VAL A 206 -14.14 3.45 -7.05
C VAL A 206 -12.80 4.09 -7.38
N ARG A 207 -12.45 4.09 -8.65
CA ARG A 207 -11.23 4.71 -9.18
C ARG A 207 -11.51 5.42 -10.49
N GLN A 208 -10.70 6.42 -10.79
CA GLN A 208 -10.73 7.12 -12.07
C GLN A 208 -9.55 6.67 -12.93
N TYR A 209 -9.81 6.38 -14.20
CA TYR A 209 -8.80 6.12 -15.21
C TYR A 209 -9.14 6.93 -16.47
N GLY A 210 -8.30 7.90 -16.81
CA GLY A 210 -8.63 8.89 -17.84
C GLY A 210 -9.87 9.71 -17.47
N ASP A 211 -10.84 9.77 -18.37
CA ASP A 211 -12.12 10.45 -18.20
C ASP A 211 -13.21 9.58 -17.56
N ARG A 212 -12.90 8.31 -17.25
CA ARG A 212 -13.88 7.32 -16.77
C ARG A 212 -13.68 6.90 -15.33
N TRP A 213 -14.79 6.71 -14.65
CA TRP A 213 -14.92 6.16 -13.31
C TRP A 213 -15.35 4.70 -13.40
N ARG A 214 -14.77 3.85 -12.55
CA ARG A 214 -15.06 2.42 -12.46
C ARG A 214 -14.97 1.93 -11.02
N VAL A 215 -15.60 0.79 -10.74
CA VAL A 215 -15.40 0.05 -9.48
C VAL A 215 -13.96 -0.48 -9.43
N SER A 216 -13.35 -0.47 -8.25
CA SER A 216 -11.94 -0.87 -8.10
C SER A 216 -11.72 -2.38 -8.13
N HIS A 217 -12.77 -3.17 -7.84
CA HIS A 217 -12.74 -4.63 -7.75
C HIS A 217 -13.74 -5.20 -8.74
N ASP A 218 -13.30 -5.31 -10.00
CA ASP A 218 -13.82 -6.17 -11.06
C ASP A 218 -12.68 -6.36 -12.08
#